data_AF-A0A846YZP4-F1
#
_entry.id   AF-A0A846YZP4-F1
#
_cell.length_a   1.000
_cell.length_b   1.000
_cell.length_c   1.000
_cell.angle_alpha   90.00
_cell.angle_beta   90.00
_cell.angle_gamma   90.00
#
_symmetry.space_group_name_H-M   'P 1'
#
loop_
_entity.id
_entity.type
_entity.pdbx_description
1 polymer ?
#
loop_
_entity_poly.entity_id
_entity_poly.type
_entity_poly.pdbx_seq_one_letter_code
_entity_poly.pdbx_strand_id
1 'polypeptide(L)'
;MNIDFSADAAFSWYVVFLLVSGFGMLLMAAIGGGQSVGERLLNLAFGVGFLGYAVYLGFIFDGGEYFMFFYAFILPVVMLFRFAGALFGARQRA
;
A
#
# COMPACT_ATOMS: atom_id res chain seq x y z
N MET A 1 16.30 -11.59 7.54
CA MET A 1 14.91 -11.28 7.18
C MET A 1 14.12 -11.30 8.47
N ASN A 2 13.45 -10.19 8.80
CA ASN A 2 12.81 -10.00 10.11
C ASN A 2 11.38 -10.57 10.18
N ILE A 3 10.87 -11.10 9.07
CA ILE A 3 9.53 -11.69 8.99
C ILE A 3 9.60 -13.13 9.51
N ASP A 4 9.06 -13.35 10.71
CA ASP A 4 8.93 -14.66 11.35
C ASP A 4 7.53 -14.79 11.98
N PHE A 5 6.66 -15.57 11.33
CA PHE A 5 5.28 -15.78 11.77
C PHE A 5 5.16 -16.64 13.05
N SER A 6 6.22 -17.37 13.40
CA SER A 6 6.24 -18.18 14.63
C SER A 6 6.67 -17.37 15.85
N ALA A 7 7.53 -16.37 15.65
CA ALA A 7 8.00 -15.48 16.70
C ALA A 7 7.06 -14.27 16.91
N ASP A 8 6.70 -13.57 15.83
CA ASP A 8 5.79 -12.43 15.86
C ASP A 8 4.92 -12.38 14.59
N ALA A 9 3.76 -13.04 14.69
CA ALA A 9 2.78 -13.09 13.62
C ALA A 9 2.19 -11.71 13.30
N ALA A 10 2.01 -10.84 14.30
CA ALA A 10 1.38 -9.53 14.11
C ALA A 10 2.29 -8.59 13.32
N PHE A 11 3.57 -8.53 13.69
CA PHE A 11 4.60 -7.82 12.94
C PHE A 11 4.71 -8.34 11.50
N SER A 12 4.79 -9.66 11.36
CA SER A 12 4.96 -10.30 10.04
C SER A 12 3.79 -9.98 9.11
N TRP A 13 2.54 -10.06 9.60
CA TRP A 13 1.36 -9.66 8.83
C TRP A 13 1.30 -8.17 8.54
N TYR A 14 1.74 -7.33 9.47
CA TYR A 14 1.84 -5.88 9.24
C TYR A 14 2.76 -5.57 8.06
N VAL A 15 3.95 -6.18 8.00
CA VAL A 15 4.89 -6.02 6.87
C VAL A 15 4.30 -6.54 5.56
N VAL A 16 3.59 -7.68 5.58
CA VAL A 16 2.89 -8.21 4.40
C VAL A 16 1.81 -7.24 3.91
N PHE A 17 1.00 -6.68 4.81
CA PHE A 17 -0.02 -5.70 4.43
C PHE A 17 0.57 -4.43 3.84
N LEU A 18 1.70 -3.94 4.37
CA LEU A 18 2.44 -2.83 3.79
C LEU A 18 2.93 -3.16 2.38
N LEU A 19 3.51 -4.35 2.15
CA LEU A 19 3.95 -4.79 0.83
C LEU A 19 2.79 -4.82 -0.18
N VAL A 20 1.73 -5.56 0.14
CA VAL A 20 0.58 -5.75 -0.76
C VAL A 20 -0.10 -4.41 -1.07
N SER A 21 -0.33 -3.59 -0.05
CA SER A 21 -0.96 -2.28 -0.21
C SER A 21 -0.07 -1.33 -1.00
N GLY A 22 1.23 -1.30 -0.69
CA GLY A 22 2.19 -0.45 -1.38
C GLY A 22 2.29 -0.77 -2.87
N PHE A 23 2.42 -2.06 -3.21
CA PHE A 23 2.37 -2.50 -4.60
C PHE A 23 1.05 -2.16 -5.29
N GLY A 24 -0.09 -2.43 -4.64
CA GLY A 24 -1.41 -2.09 -5.18
C GLY A 24 -1.55 -0.60 -5.49
N MET A 25 -1.10 0.27 -4.58
CA MET A 25 -1.14 1.72 -4.79
C MET A 25 -0.22 2.17 -5.94
N LEU A 26 1.00 1.62 -6.04
CA LEU A 26 1.87 1.93 -7.18
C LEU A 26 1.28 1.48 -8.53
N LEU A 27 0.64 0.31 -8.56
CA LEU A 27 -0.07 -0.16 -9.76
C LEU A 27 -1.22 0.78 -10.14
N MET A 28 -2.03 1.23 -9.18
CA MET A 28 -3.10 2.20 -9.43
C MET A 28 -2.55 3.54 -9.97
N ALA A 29 -1.44 4.04 -9.40
CA ALA A 29 -0.79 5.26 -9.88
C ALA A 29 -0.29 5.13 -11.33
N ALA A 30 0.30 3.97 -11.66
CA ALA A 30 0.83 3.67 -12.99
C ALA A 30 -0.28 3.51 -14.04
N ILE A 31 -1.33 2.73 -13.73
CA ILE A 31 -2.45 2.47 -14.65
C ILE A 31 -3.30 3.73 -14.83
N GLY A 32 -3.47 4.54 -13.79
CA GLY A 32 -4.26 5.77 -13.81
C GLY A 32 -5.76 5.53 -13.82
N GLY A 33 -6.30 4.65 -14.67
CA GLY A 33 -7.68 4.14 -14.60
C GLY A 33 -8.80 5.20 -14.60
N GLY A 34 -8.53 6.41 -15.10
CA GLY A 34 -9.45 7.55 -15.03
C GLY A 34 -9.42 8.35 -13.71
N GLN A 35 -8.51 8.02 -12.79
CA GLN A 35 -8.25 8.81 -11.60
C GLN A 35 -7.64 10.17 -11.93
N SER A 36 -8.00 11.17 -11.13
CA SER A 36 -7.41 12.51 -11.15
C SER A 36 -5.90 12.47 -10.85
N VAL A 37 -5.19 13.52 -11.27
CA VAL A 37 -3.74 13.67 -11.00
C VAL A 37 -3.47 13.61 -9.49
N GLY A 38 -4.31 14.24 -8.66
CA GLY A 38 -4.16 14.23 -7.21
C GLY A 38 -4.25 12.82 -6.60
N GLU A 39 -5.23 12.00 -7.04
CA GLU A 39 -5.35 10.62 -6.59
C GLU A 39 -4.16 9.76 -7.03
N ARG A 40 -3.64 9.97 -8.24
CA ARG A 40 -2.45 9.27 -8.73
C ARG A 40 -1.21 9.64 -7.92
N LEU A 41 -1.04 10.91 -7.58
CA LEU A 41 0.06 11.37 -6.72
C LEU A 41 -0.06 10.82 -5.30
N LEU A 42 -1.27 10.75 -4.73
CA LEU A 42 -1.50 10.09 -3.44
C LEU A 42 -1.14 8.60 -3.51
N ASN A 43 -1.59 7.90 -4.54
CA ASN A 43 -1.25 6.49 -4.77
C ASN A 43 0.26 6.28 -4.89
N LEU A 44 0.96 7.16 -5.62
CA LEU A 44 2.41 7.09 -5.76
C LEU A 44 3.13 7.34 -4.44
N ALA A 45 2.83 8.45 -3.76
CA ALA A 45 3.53 8.85 -2.54
C ALA A 45 3.36 7.84 -1.41
N PHE A 46 2.12 7.41 -1.14
CA PHE A 46 1.86 6.42 -0.11
C PHE A 46 2.27 5.01 -0.53
N GLY A 47 2.19 4.67 -1.82
CA GLY A 47 2.71 3.41 -2.33
C GLY A 47 4.21 3.26 -2.10
N VAL A 48 4.99 4.31 -2.41
CA VAL A 48 6.43 4.36 -2.11
C VAL A 48 6.68 4.30 -0.61
N GLY A 49 5.93 5.07 0.19
CA GLY A 49 6.08 5.05 1.65
C GLY A 49 5.82 3.67 2.26
N PHE A 50 4.76 2.99 1.83
CA PHE A 50 4.40 1.66 2.32
C PHE A 50 5.44 0.62 1.92
N LEU A 51 5.87 0.60 0.66
CA LEU A 51 6.92 -0.33 0.22
C LEU A 51 8.25 -0.04 0.88
N GLY A 52 8.65 1.22 0.98
CA GLY A 52 9.88 1.64 1.64
C GLY A 52 9.89 1.19 3.10
N TYR A 53 8.79 1.41 3.82
CA TYR A 53 8.69 0.99 5.21
C TYR A 53 8.64 -0.53 5.38
N ALA A 54 7.95 -1.25 4.49
CA ALA A 54 7.93 -2.70 4.51
C ALA A 54 9.33 -3.30 4.26
N VAL A 55 10.06 -2.73 3.30
CA VAL A 55 11.44 -3.15 3.00
C VAL A 55 12.35 -2.84 4.19
N TYR A 56 12.23 -1.65 4.77
CA TYR A 56 12.97 -1.28 5.97
C TYR A 56 12.71 -2.29 7.11
N LEU A 57 11.45 -2.50 7.49
CA LEU A 57 11.10 -3.40 8.59
C LEU A 57 11.44 -4.87 8.31
N GLY A 58 11.21 -5.35 7.08
CA GLY A 58 11.39 -6.75 6.73
C GLY A 58 12.85 -7.17 6.50
N PHE A 59 13.71 -6.24 6.08
CA PHE A 59 15.06 -6.57 5.62
C PHE A 59 16.19 -5.78 6.26
N ILE A 60 15.94 -4.55 6.73
CA ILE A 60 16.99 -3.63 7.22
C ILE A 60 16.94 -3.51 8.75
N PHE A 61 15.74 -3.47 9.32
CA PHE A 61 15.52 -3.30 10.75
C PHE A 61 16.05 -4.51 11.53
N ASP A 62 16.89 -4.23 12.53
CA ASP A 62 17.65 -5.20 13.33
C ASP A 62 17.28 -5.17 14.84
N GLY A 63 16.37 -4.28 15.24
CA GLY A 63 15.82 -4.22 16.60
C GLY A 63 15.54 -2.79 17.07
N GLY A 64 14.80 -2.68 18.18
CA GLY A 64 14.39 -1.39 18.78
C GLY A 64 12.89 -1.16 18.70
N GLU A 65 12.47 0.11 18.78
CA GLU A 65 11.07 0.50 18.70
C GLU A 65 10.66 0.79 17.26
N TYR A 66 9.46 0.33 16.88
CA TYR A 66 8.82 0.62 15.61
C TYR A 66 7.35 0.95 15.84
N PHE A 67 6.73 1.63 14.89
CA PHE A 67 5.33 2.02 14.98
C PHE A 67 4.48 1.30 13.95
N MET A 68 3.43 0.61 14.42
CA MET A 68 2.45 -0.04 13.56
C MET A 68 1.23 0.86 13.37
N PHE A 69 1.17 1.55 12.24
CA PHE A 69 0.07 2.43 11.89
C PHE A 69 -1.03 1.68 11.12
N PHE A 70 -1.74 0.74 11.75
CA PHE A 70 -2.78 -0.05 11.07
C PHE A 70 -3.89 0.80 10.45
N TYR A 71 -4.20 1.97 11.03
CA TYR A 71 -5.17 2.91 10.44
C TYR A 71 -4.73 3.45 9.08
N ALA A 72 -3.43 3.42 8.74
CA ALA A 72 -2.93 3.86 7.44
C ALA A 72 -3.49 3.00 6.29
N PHE A 73 -3.87 1.74 6.56
CA PHE A 73 -4.49 0.85 5.56
C PHE A 73 -5.90 1.24 5.13
N ILE A 74 -6.53 2.21 5.80
CA ILE A 74 -7.80 2.79 5.32
C ILE A 74 -7.58 3.45 3.94
N LEU A 75 -6.44 4.13 3.76
CA LEU A 75 -6.12 4.83 2.52
C LEU A 75 -6.08 3.93 1.27
N PRO A 76 -5.29 2.83 1.23
CA PRO A 76 -5.27 1.94 0.06
C PRO A 76 -6.65 1.34 -0.23
N VAL A 77 -7.46 1.02 0.79
CA VAL A 77 -8.82 0.50 0.60
C VAL A 77 -9.72 1.55 -0.07
N VAL A 78 -9.71 2.79 0.43
CA VAL A 78 -10.48 3.90 -0.17
C VAL A 78 -10.02 4.16 -1.60
N MET A 79 -8.70 4.19 -1.84
CA MET A 79 -8.13 4.41 -3.18
C MET A 79 -8.51 3.30 -4.15
N LEU A 80 -8.57 2.05 -3.69
CA LEU A 80 -8.99 0.91 -4.49
C LEU A 80 -10.45 1.04 -4.97
N PHE A 81 -11.37 1.42 -4.07
CA PHE A 81 -12.77 1.66 -4.47
C PHE A 81 -12.91 2.81 -5.46
N ARG A 82 -12.16 3.91 -5.26
CA ARG A 82 -12.15 5.04 -6.19
C ARG A 82 -11.59 4.64 -7.55
N PHE A 83 -10.50 3.87 -7.58
CA PHE A 83 -9.90 3.33 -8.80
C PHE A 83 -10.87 2.42 -9.55
N ALA A 84 -11.51 1.47 -8.85
CA ALA A 84 -12.48 0.57 -9.42
C ALA A 84 -13.67 1.34 -10.03
N GLY A 85 -14.23 2.30 -9.28
CA GLY A 85 -15.32 3.15 -9.77
C GLY A 85 -14.92 3.96 -11.02
N ALA A 86 -13.74 4.56 -11.02
CA ALA A 86 -13.22 5.30 -12.17
C ALA A 86 -13.01 4.39 -13.40
N LEU A 87 -12.45 3.20 -13.20
CA LEU A 87 -12.16 2.25 -14.25
C LEU A 87 -13.43 1.69 -14.91
N PHE A 88 -14.44 1.33 -14.11
CA PHE A 88 -15.71 0.83 -14.64
C PHE A 88 -16.55 1.95 -15.27
N GLY A 89 -16.55 3.15 -14.69
CA GLY A 89 -17.23 4.31 -15.27
C GLY A 89 -16.63 4.76 -16.60
N ALA A 90 -15.31 4.66 -16.77
CA ALA A 90 -14.63 4.94 -18.04
C ALA A 90 -15.03 3.92 -19.14
N ARG A 91 -15.18 2.63 -18.79
CA ARG A 91 -15.56 1.59 -19.74
C ARG A 91 -17.00 1.70 -20.26
N GLN A 92 -17.91 2.31 -19.50
CA GLN A 92 -19.29 2.55 -19.96
C GLN A 92 -19.39 3.69 -20.98
N ARG A 93 -18.33 4.51 -21.12
CA ARG A 93 -18.29 5.66 -22.04
C ARG A 93 -17.53 5.37 -23.34
N ALA A 94 -16.99 4.17 -23.52
CA ALA A 94 -16.28 3.69 -24.70
C ALA A 94 -17.17 2.76 -25.53
#